data_AF-A0A5J4S2W6-F1
#
_entry.id   AF-A0A5J4S2W6-F1
#
_cell.length_a   1.000
_cell.length_b   1.000
_cell.length_c   1.000
_cell.angle_alpha   90.00
_cell.angle_beta   90.00
_cell.angle_gamma   90.00
#
_symmetry.space_group_name_H-M   'P 1'
#
loop_
_entity.id
_entity.type
_entity.pdbx_description
1 polymer ?
#
loop_
_entity_poly.entity_id
_entity_poly.type
_entity_poly.pdbx_seq_one_letter_code
_entity_poly.pdbx_strand_id
1 'polypeptide(L)'
;TVQQVNFEMLYLERYWTPLDGNIWHVLFHESDIYGFGTGRDTENCGFFDDPCKTIEYATQQISIRLQGNAFSVVTLKKIGISSEEFELINPYQLNKNVHKCEQIQIMKELYQRKLEMDGQASITIKKSNLYSKENGKQGWIQAIDGMKYGLYGIDLSTDGSTLNIPVIYISGLNSKLELVSVSLMRLKMAPLVSAKGIVQINDDVKMTVISQCMFQDINITGAGGNAIRIGGTQSKSTSGVDTVINDTIFKSINSKGDSNNRGGSAIAQLGQYCILNIIGGS
;
A
#
# COMPACT_ATOMS: atom_id res chain seq x y z
N THR A 1 27.99 28.08 15.00
CA THR A 1 27.11 29.25 14.73
C THR A 1 25.75 29.01 15.39
N VAL A 2 24.90 30.03 15.54
CA VAL A 2 23.55 29.88 16.14
C VAL A 2 22.71 28.80 15.43
N GLN A 3 22.85 28.67 14.11
CA GLN A 3 22.20 27.60 13.33
C GLN A 3 22.61 26.19 13.75
N GLN A 4 23.90 25.97 14.06
CA GLN A 4 24.39 24.65 14.48
C GLN A 4 23.85 24.27 15.86
N VAL A 5 23.75 25.24 16.78
CA VAL A 5 23.17 25.03 18.11
C VAL A 5 21.67 24.70 18.02
N ASN A 6 20.93 25.39 17.16
CA ASN A 6 19.51 25.10 16.94
C ASN A 6 19.28 23.71 16.33
N PHE A 7 20.16 23.25 15.45
CA PHE A 7 20.08 21.91 14.87
C PHE A 7 20.32 20.81 15.91
N GLU A 8 21.31 20.98 16.78
CA GLU A 8 21.58 20.02 17.87
C GLU A 8 20.46 19.99 18.92
N MET A 9 19.84 21.13 19.24
CA MET A 9 18.69 21.18 20.14
C MET A 9 17.48 20.40 19.59
N LEU A 10 17.14 20.61 18.31
CA LEU A 10 16.04 19.90 17.66
C LEU A 10 16.29 18.38 17.60
N TYR A 11 17.53 17.98 17.32
CA TYR A 11 17.94 16.58 17.34
C TYR A 11 17.71 15.95 18.73
N LEU A 12 18.15 16.61 19.80
CA LEU A 12 17.98 16.12 21.16
C LEU A 12 16.50 16.07 21.56
N GLU A 13 15.72 17.09 21.24
CA GLU A 13 14.28 17.11 21.51
C GLU A 13 13.58 15.92 20.85
N ARG A 14 13.87 15.68 19.56
CA ARG A 14 13.31 14.54 18.83
C ARG A 14 13.80 13.19 19.34
N TYR A 15 15.06 13.12 19.80
CA TYR A 15 15.58 11.92 20.43
C TYR A 15 14.88 11.59 21.76
N TRP A 16 14.33 12.56 22.48
CA TRP A 16 13.57 12.28 23.71
C TRP A 16 12.05 12.28 23.51
N THR A 17 11.57 12.76 22.37
CA THR A 17 10.14 12.82 22.05
C THR A 17 9.67 11.52 21.38
N PRO A 18 8.68 10.82 21.93
CA PRO A 18 8.00 9.73 21.24
C PRO A 18 7.20 10.26 20.06
N LEU A 19 7.23 9.55 18.93
CA LEU A 19 6.36 9.85 17.80
C LEU A 19 4.91 9.53 18.16
N ASP A 20 3.99 10.45 17.89
CA ASP A 20 2.58 10.26 18.20
C ASP A 20 2.04 8.99 17.51
N GLY A 21 1.45 8.10 18.29
CA GLY A 21 0.94 6.81 17.84
C GLY A 21 1.99 5.82 17.33
N ASN A 22 3.28 6.11 17.47
CA ASN A 22 4.38 5.36 16.84
C ASN A 22 4.23 5.29 15.31
N ILE A 23 3.86 6.40 14.68
CA ILE A 23 3.70 6.54 13.22
C ILE A 23 4.90 7.31 12.66
N TRP A 24 5.65 6.68 11.74
CA TRP A 24 6.77 7.33 11.04
C TRP A 24 6.32 7.83 9.68
N HIS A 25 6.45 9.13 9.46
CA HIS A 25 5.94 9.79 8.26
C HIS A 25 6.93 9.71 7.10
N VAL A 26 6.40 9.59 5.89
CA VAL A 26 7.16 9.60 4.63
C VAL A 26 6.61 10.64 3.66
N LEU A 27 7.52 11.26 2.91
CA LEU A 27 7.20 12.25 1.89
C LEU A 27 8.23 12.11 0.76
N PHE A 28 7.74 11.93 -0.46
CA PHE A 28 8.61 11.88 -1.64
C PHE A 28 7.94 12.45 -2.87
N HIS A 29 8.67 13.33 -3.55
CA HIS A 29 8.36 13.83 -4.88
C HIS A 29 9.58 13.65 -5.77
N GLU A 30 9.37 13.22 -7.03
CA GLU A 30 10.43 13.08 -8.02
C GLU A 30 11.00 14.45 -8.43
N SER A 31 10.17 15.49 -8.43
CA SER A 31 10.62 16.86 -8.68
C SER A 31 10.86 17.61 -7.37
N ASP A 32 12.06 18.13 -7.17
CA ASP A 32 12.42 19.00 -6.02
C ASP A 32 11.75 20.40 -6.08
N ILE A 33 10.75 20.60 -6.96
CA ILE A 33 10.19 21.92 -7.33
C ILE A 33 8.96 22.29 -6.47
N TYR A 34 8.26 21.32 -5.87
CA TYR A 34 7.15 21.59 -4.94
C TYR A 34 7.69 21.76 -3.50
N GLY A 35 7.54 22.95 -2.91
CA GLY A 35 7.77 23.17 -1.46
C GLY A 35 6.71 22.38 -0.67
N PHE A 36 7.02 21.63 0.39
CA PHE A 36 8.09 21.65 1.41
C PHE A 36 9.31 20.73 1.13
N GLY A 37 9.52 20.34 -0.13
CA GLY A 37 10.59 19.42 -0.53
C GLY A 37 10.23 17.96 -0.33
N THR A 38 11.15 17.07 -0.69
CA THR A 38 11.08 15.65 -0.35
C THR A 38 11.52 15.43 1.10
N GLY A 39 11.00 14.39 1.76
CA GLY A 39 11.55 13.90 3.01
C GLY A 39 13.04 13.55 2.88
N ARG A 40 13.71 13.36 4.01
CA ARG A 40 15.15 13.06 4.06
C ARG A 40 15.41 11.79 4.85
N ASP A 41 16.18 10.89 4.26
CA ASP A 41 16.63 9.66 4.94
C ASP A 41 17.84 9.96 5.83
N THR A 42 17.57 10.66 6.93
CA THR A 42 18.55 11.00 7.96
C THR A 42 18.13 10.43 9.31
N GLU A 43 19.09 10.26 10.20
CA GLU A 43 18.82 9.78 11.56
C GLU A 43 17.71 10.61 12.22
N ASN A 44 16.77 9.92 12.89
CA ASN A 44 15.59 10.51 13.55
C ASN A 44 14.56 11.19 12.63
N CYS A 45 14.60 10.95 11.31
CA CYS A 45 13.46 11.28 10.45
C CYS A 45 12.20 10.47 10.85
N GLY A 46 11.04 10.94 10.39
CA GLY A 46 9.75 10.27 10.57
C GLY A 46 8.74 11.05 11.41
N PHE A 47 9.12 12.23 11.89
CA PHE A 47 8.15 13.21 12.36
C PHE A 47 7.35 13.74 11.18
N PHE A 48 6.09 14.14 11.41
CA PHE A 48 5.25 14.68 10.33
C PHE A 48 5.85 15.96 9.74
N ASP A 49 6.60 16.74 10.54
CA ASP A 49 7.31 17.96 10.15
C ASP A 49 8.78 17.71 9.69
N ASP A 50 9.25 16.47 9.72
CA ASP A 50 10.53 16.03 9.13
C ASP A 50 10.42 14.56 8.72
N PRO A 51 9.65 14.29 7.65
CA PRO A 51 9.37 12.94 7.20
C PRO A 51 10.63 12.30 6.59
N CYS A 52 10.67 10.97 6.65
CA CYS A 52 11.66 10.20 5.91
C CYS A 52 11.38 10.28 4.40
N LYS A 53 12.42 10.10 3.58
CA LYS A 53 12.28 10.06 2.13
C LYS A 53 11.65 8.76 1.67
N THR A 54 12.06 7.64 2.27
CA THR A 54 11.66 6.30 1.82
C THR A 54 10.97 5.50 2.90
N ILE A 55 10.04 4.63 2.49
CA ILE A 55 9.41 3.65 3.37
C ILE A 55 10.46 2.70 3.97
N GLU A 56 11.49 2.33 3.19
CA GLU A 56 12.53 1.41 3.67
C GLU A 56 13.30 2.02 4.84
N TYR A 57 13.76 3.26 4.68
CA TYR A 57 14.49 3.95 5.72
C TYR A 57 13.59 4.23 6.94
N ALA A 58 12.33 4.63 6.75
CA ALA A 58 11.36 4.76 7.84
C ALA A 58 11.23 3.46 8.63
N THR A 59 11.16 2.29 7.96
CA THR A 59 11.13 1.01 8.67
C THR A 59 12.41 0.74 9.47
N GLN A 60 13.59 1.13 8.97
CA GLN A 60 14.84 1.01 9.72
C GLN A 60 14.84 1.90 10.97
N GLN A 61 14.40 3.16 10.84
CA GLN A 61 14.29 4.09 11.96
C GLN A 61 13.35 3.56 13.06
N ILE A 62 12.23 2.92 12.68
CA ILE A 62 11.35 2.26 13.66
C ILE A 62 12.10 1.19 14.47
N SER A 63 12.87 0.32 13.80
CA SER A 63 13.65 -0.72 14.51
C SER A 63 14.74 -0.13 15.39
N ILE A 64 15.46 0.90 14.92
CA ILE A 64 16.46 1.61 15.73
C ILE A 64 15.80 2.23 16.96
N ARG A 65 14.67 2.93 16.79
CA ARG A 65 14.00 3.63 17.89
C ARG A 65 13.45 2.68 18.94
N LEU A 66 12.85 1.57 18.52
CA LEU A 66 12.16 0.66 19.43
C LEU A 66 13.06 -0.44 20.00
N GLN A 67 14.15 -0.78 19.33
CA GLN A 67 15.00 -1.94 19.67
C GLN A 67 16.51 -1.63 19.65
N GLY A 68 16.91 -0.39 19.38
CA GLY A 68 18.31 0.04 19.34
C GLY A 68 19.11 -0.40 18.12
N ASN A 69 18.49 -1.14 17.18
CA ASN A 69 19.19 -1.68 16.00
C ASN A 69 18.22 -1.86 14.83
N ALA A 70 18.61 -1.39 13.63
CA ALA A 70 17.84 -1.52 12.39
C ALA A 70 17.50 -2.97 12.00
N PHE A 71 18.32 -3.94 12.41
CA PHE A 71 18.14 -5.36 12.09
C PHE A 71 17.21 -6.10 13.06
N SER A 72 16.83 -5.47 14.17
CA SER A 72 15.93 -6.08 15.15
C SER A 72 14.49 -6.13 14.63
N VAL A 73 13.81 -7.25 14.92
CA VAL A 73 12.43 -7.48 14.50
C VAL A 73 11.47 -6.69 15.39
N VAL A 74 10.57 -5.93 14.78
CA VAL A 74 9.45 -5.25 15.44
C VAL A 74 8.16 -5.85 14.92
N THR A 75 7.24 -6.26 15.79
CA THR A 75 6.01 -6.94 15.37
C THR A 75 5.18 -6.11 14.38
N LEU A 76 4.98 -4.82 14.68
CA LEU A 76 4.17 -3.90 13.89
C LEU A 76 4.95 -2.62 13.61
N LYS A 77 5.02 -2.24 12.34
CA LYS A 77 5.54 -0.94 11.90
C LYS A 77 4.44 -0.12 11.27
N LYS A 78 4.30 1.14 11.69
CA LYS A 78 3.29 2.07 11.17
C LYS A 78 3.98 3.20 10.41
N ILE A 79 3.52 3.43 9.19
CA ILE A 79 4.04 4.44 8.28
C ILE A 79 2.92 5.42 7.96
N GLY A 80 3.16 6.70 8.19
CA GLY A 80 2.25 7.79 7.83
C GLY A 80 2.61 8.34 6.45
N ILE A 81 1.63 8.48 5.56
CA ILE A 81 1.79 9.25 4.33
C ILE A 81 1.49 10.71 4.67
N SER A 82 2.46 11.59 4.42
CA SER A 82 2.34 13.02 4.75
C SER A 82 1.22 13.68 3.93
N SER A 83 0.69 14.80 4.44
CA SER A 83 -0.42 15.51 3.82
C SER A 83 -0.12 16.02 2.39
N GLU A 84 1.16 16.20 2.07
CA GLU A 84 1.70 16.69 0.81
C GLU A 84 1.82 15.61 -0.29
N GLU A 85 1.22 14.43 -0.10
CA GLU A 85 1.25 13.27 -1.00
C GLU A 85 2.57 12.47 -1.00
N PHE A 86 2.54 11.27 -1.58
CA PHE A 86 3.72 10.44 -1.76
C PHE A 86 3.77 9.81 -3.16
N GLU A 87 4.85 10.05 -3.89
CA GLU A 87 5.04 9.54 -5.24
C GLU A 87 5.74 8.17 -5.25
N LEU A 88 5.03 7.14 -5.72
CA LEU A 88 5.60 5.80 -5.89
C LEU A 88 6.21 5.67 -7.29
N ILE A 89 7.52 5.94 -7.39
CA ILE A 89 8.25 5.91 -8.67
C ILE A 89 8.72 4.52 -9.12
N ASN A 90 8.77 3.55 -8.21
CA ASN A 90 9.13 2.16 -8.47
C ASN A 90 8.22 1.21 -7.67
N PRO A 91 7.91 0.02 -8.19
CA PRO A 91 7.23 -1.01 -7.40
C PRO A 91 8.00 -1.36 -6.12
N TYR A 92 7.27 -1.46 -5.01
CA TYR A 92 7.81 -1.64 -3.67
C TYR A 92 7.41 -2.99 -3.09
N GLN A 93 8.39 -3.70 -2.52
CA GLN A 93 8.20 -5.04 -1.98
C GLN A 93 8.25 -5.05 -0.45
N LEU A 94 7.11 -5.29 0.17
CA LEU A 94 6.96 -5.53 1.60
C LEU A 94 7.24 -7.00 1.92
N ASN A 95 8.35 -7.26 2.60
CA ASN A 95 8.68 -8.60 3.11
C ASN A 95 9.33 -8.53 4.51
N LYS A 96 9.21 -9.61 5.27
CA LYS A 96 9.62 -9.66 6.68
C LYS A 96 11.13 -9.54 6.87
N ASN A 97 11.91 -10.01 5.91
CA ASN A 97 13.37 -10.06 6.00
C ASN A 97 14.00 -8.69 5.81
N VAL A 98 13.51 -7.91 4.86
CA VAL A 98 13.98 -6.54 4.59
C VAL A 98 13.47 -5.58 5.67
N HIS A 99 12.17 -5.62 5.98
CA HIS A 99 11.60 -4.66 6.93
C HIS A 99 11.70 -5.09 8.39
N LYS A 100 12.19 -6.30 8.69
CA LYS A 100 12.31 -6.83 10.07
C LYS A 100 11.01 -6.65 10.85
N CYS A 101 9.90 -7.09 10.28
CA CYS A 101 8.59 -7.03 10.94
C CYS A 101 7.61 -8.08 10.42
N GLU A 102 6.63 -8.40 11.27
CA GLU A 102 5.53 -9.30 10.91
C GLU A 102 4.39 -8.58 10.20
N GLN A 103 4.21 -7.29 10.52
CA GLN A 103 3.13 -6.45 10.02
C GLN A 103 3.60 -5.04 9.69
N ILE A 104 3.13 -4.54 8.55
CA ILE A 104 3.26 -3.14 8.15
C ILE A 104 1.86 -2.56 7.96
N GLN A 105 1.63 -1.39 8.55
CA GLN A 105 0.46 -0.57 8.30
C GLN A 105 0.90 0.74 7.67
N ILE A 106 0.37 1.07 6.51
CA ILE A 106 0.52 2.38 5.87
C ILE A 106 -0.79 3.13 6.09
N MET A 107 -0.73 4.36 6.58
CA MET A 107 -1.90 5.13 6.96
C MET A 107 -1.72 6.61 6.62
N LYS A 108 -2.81 7.36 6.54
CA LYS A 108 -2.74 8.82 6.45
C LYS A 108 -1.99 9.44 7.64
N GLU A 109 -1.50 10.66 7.44
CA GLU A 109 -0.78 11.42 8.45
C GLU A 109 -1.53 11.45 9.78
N LEU A 110 -0.83 11.02 10.84
CA LEU A 110 -1.34 11.03 12.21
C LEU A 110 -2.70 10.31 12.40
N TYR A 111 -2.95 9.22 11.65
CA TYR A 111 -4.19 8.45 11.70
C TYR A 111 -4.66 8.07 13.12
N GLN A 112 -5.93 8.35 13.41
CA GLN A 112 -6.61 8.19 14.70
C GLN A 112 -5.93 8.95 15.86
N ARG A 113 -5.20 10.04 15.58
CA ARG A 113 -4.58 10.92 16.58
C ARG A 113 -5.31 12.25 16.63
N LYS A 114 -4.95 13.09 17.63
CA LYS A 114 -5.58 14.40 17.84
C LYS A 114 -5.36 15.36 16.66
N LEU A 115 -4.22 15.24 15.99
CA LEU A 115 -3.82 16.05 14.84
C LEU A 115 -3.89 15.24 13.54
N GLU A 116 -4.74 14.22 13.48
CA GLU A 116 -4.99 13.48 12.24
C GLU A 116 -5.34 14.46 11.11
N MET A 117 -4.72 14.29 9.94
CA MET A 117 -5.01 15.16 8.80
C MET A 117 -6.49 15.06 8.38
N ASP A 118 -7.04 16.13 7.80
CA ASP A 118 -8.36 16.06 7.18
C ASP A 118 -8.30 15.26 5.86
N GLY A 119 -9.40 14.58 5.51
CA GLY A 119 -9.49 13.80 4.26
C GLY A 119 -8.62 12.53 4.24
N GLN A 120 -8.18 12.10 3.06
CA GLN A 120 -7.27 10.97 2.87
C GLN A 120 -5.89 11.44 2.39
N ALA A 121 -4.84 10.71 2.74
CA ALA A 121 -3.52 10.97 2.19
C ALA A 121 -3.40 10.36 0.79
N SER A 122 -2.59 10.96 -0.08
CA SER A 122 -2.50 10.59 -1.50
C SER A 122 -1.21 9.82 -1.78
N ILE A 123 -1.33 8.67 -2.45
CA ILE A 123 -0.21 7.96 -3.06
C ILE A 123 -0.42 7.93 -4.58
N THR A 124 0.53 8.51 -5.33
CA THR A 124 0.49 8.56 -6.79
C THR A 124 1.56 7.65 -7.39
N ILE A 125 1.14 6.65 -8.17
CA ILE A 125 2.05 5.81 -8.96
C ILE A 125 2.56 6.60 -10.17
N LYS A 126 3.88 6.77 -10.24
CA LYS A 126 4.60 7.42 -11.35
C LYS A 126 5.23 6.37 -12.26
N LYS A 127 4.41 5.72 -13.09
CA LYS A 127 4.90 4.74 -14.08
C LYS A 127 5.56 5.43 -15.27
N SER A 128 5.09 6.61 -15.64
CA SER A 128 5.53 7.34 -16.84
C SER A 128 5.45 6.48 -18.12
N ASN A 129 4.51 5.53 -18.15
CA ASN A 129 4.37 4.48 -19.16
C ASN A 129 5.65 3.66 -19.48
N LEU A 130 6.64 3.63 -18.58
CA LEU A 130 7.87 2.84 -18.76
C LEU A 130 7.63 1.37 -18.38
N TYR A 131 7.71 0.47 -19.35
CA TYR A 131 7.57 -0.98 -19.11
C TYR A 131 8.66 -1.53 -18.18
N SER A 132 9.87 -0.97 -18.24
CA SER A 132 11.00 -1.41 -17.42
C SER A 132 10.74 -1.32 -15.91
N LYS A 133 9.89 -0.39 -15.46
CA LYS A 133 9.54 -0.24 -14.03
C LYS A 133 8.79 -1.44 -13.48
N GLU A 134 8.03 -2.15 -14.31
CA GLU A 134 7.19 -3.28 -13.89
C GLU A 134 7.81 -4.66 -14.21
N ASN A 135 8.97 -4.69 -14.88
CA ASN A 135 9.63 -5.94 -15.28
C ASN A 135 9.98 -6.81 -14.06
N GLY A 136 9.45 -8.03 -14.05
CA GLY A 136 9.67 -9.01 -12.98
C GLY A 136 8.96 -8.69 -11.65
N LYS A 137 8.09 -7.68 -11.62
CA LYS A 137 7.31 -7.29 -10.43
C LYS A 137 5.90 -7.85 -10.50
N GLN A 138 5.28 -8.09 -9.34
CA GLN A 138 3.93 -8.67 -9.25
C GLN A 138 2.87 -7.62 -8.93
N GLY A 139 3.24 -6.52 -8.26
CA GLY A 139 2.39 -5.36 -8.05
C GLY A 139 3.21 -4.12 -7.69
N TRP A 140 2.60 -2.94 -7.78
CA TRP A 140 3.22 -1.67 -7.39
C TRP A 140 3.50 -1.60 -5.89
N ILE A 141 2.58 -2.13 -5.08
CA ILE A 141 2.83 -2.46 -3.68
C ILE A 141 2.61 -3.97 -3.55
N GLN A 142 3.69 -4.72 -3.34
CA GLN A 142 3.64 -6.18 -3.24
C GLN A 142 4.02 -6.65 -1.84
N ALA A 143 3.11 -7.32 -1.15
CA ALA A 143 3.34 -7.96 0.15
C ALA A 143 3.53 -9.46 -0.05
N ILE A 144 4.68 -9.99 0.36
CA ILE A 144 5.07 -11.40 0.15
C ILE A 144 5.54 -12.04 1.46
N ASP A 145 5.85 -13.35 1.41
CA ASP A 145 6.44 -14.12 2.51
C ASP A 145 5.66 -14.06 3.83
N GLY A 146 4.32 -14.14 3.75
CA GLY A 146 3.46 -14.19 4.93
C GLY A 146 3.29 -12.83 5.63
N MET A 147 3.63 -11.72 4.96
CA MET A 147 3.50 -10.37 5.49
C MET A 147 2.04 -10.02 5.76
N LYS A 148 1.76 -9.43 6.93
CA LYS A 148 0.47 -8.80 7.22
C LYS A 148 0.54 -7.35 6.80
N TYR A 149 -0.33 -6.95 5.88
CA TYR A 149 -0.30 -5.62 5.28
C TYR A 149 -1.64 -4.91 5.47
N GLY A 150 -1.58 -3.70 6.02
CA GLY A 150 -2.74 -2.83 6.18
C GLY A 150 -2.56 -1.47 5.49
N LEU A 151 -3.63 -0.96 4.89
CA LEU A 151 -3.69 0.38 4.30
C LEU A 151 -4.92 1.12 4.84
N TYR A 152 -4.72 2.29 5.45
CA TYR A 152 -5.77 3.01 6.19
C TYR A 152 -5.85 4.46 5.74
N GLY A 153 -6.98 4.82 5.13
CA GLY A 153 -7.25 6.22 4.82
C GLY A 153 -6.41 6.80 3.69
N ILE A 154 -6.19 6.04 2.62
CA ILE A 154 -5.30 6.41 1.51
C ILE A 154 -6.07 6.46 0.19
N ASP A 155 -5.84 7.51 -0.58
CA ASP A 155 -6.22 7.60 -1.99
C ASP A 155 -5.05 7.14 -2.87
N LEU A 156 -5.29 6.12 -3.69
CA LEU A 156 -4.34 5.56 -4.65
C LEU A 156 -4.75 5.91 -6.07
N SER A 157 -3.83 6.56 -6.79
CA SER A 157 -4.01 6.93 -8.20
C SER A 157 -2.73 6.74 -9.01
N THR A 158 -2.78 7.03 -10.31
CA THR A 158 -1.61 7.03 -11.19
C THR A 158 -1.43 8.39 -11.84
N ASP A 159 -0.25 8.63 -12.42
CA ASP A 159 0.04 9.73 -13.34
C ASP A 159 -0.69 9.63 -14.70
N GLY A 160 -1.81 8.90 -14.77
CA GLY A 160 -2.55 8.60 -16.00
C GLY A 160 -1.95 7.46 -16.83
N SER A 161 -0.83 6.88 -16.40
CA SER A 161 -0.23 5.71 -17.06
C SER A 161 -1.14 4.48 -17.00
N THR A 162 -0.95 3.60 -17.98
CA THR A 162 -1.56 2.27 -17.98
C THR A 162 -0.63 1.27 -17.31
N LEU A 163 -1.07 0.65 -16.22
CA LEU A 163 -0.32 -0.35 -15.47
C LEU A 163 -0.41 -1.73 -16.15
N ASN A 164 0.65 -2.53 -16.10
CA ASN A 164 0.62 -3.93 -16.56
C ASN A 164 0.55 -4.92 -15.39
N ILE A 165 0.75 -4.43 -14.16
CA ILE A 165 0.66 -5.20 -12.92
C ILE A 165 -0.33 -4.55 -11.95
N PRO A 166 -0.89 -5.31 -10.99
CA PRO A 166 -1.73 -4.82 -9.90
C PRO A 166 -1.16 -3.59 -9.19
N VAL A 167 -2.05 -2.76 -8.65
CA VAL A 167 -1.65 -1.71 -7.69
C VAL A 167 -1.22 -2.36 -6.38
N ILE A 168 -2.05 -3.29 -5.87
CA ILE A 168 -1.76 -4.07 -4.67
C ILE A 168 -1.67 -5.53 -5.05
N TYR A 169 -0.58 -6.19 -4.69
CA TYR A 169 -0.40 -7.64 -4.81
C TYR A 169 -0.09 -8.22 -3.44
N ILE A 170 -0.75 -9.30 -3.05
CA ILE A 170 -0.42 -10.01 -1.80
C ILE A 170 -0.42 -11.53 -1.99
N SER A 171 0.62 -12.18 -1.46
CA SER A 171 0.76 -13.64 -1.41
C SER A 171 1.51 -14.09 -0.16
N GLY A 172 1.61 -15.38 0.04
CA GLY A 172 2.34 -16.02 1.14
C GLY A 172 1.41 -16.61 2.19
N LEU A 173 1.79 -17.77 2.72
CA LEU A 173 1.06 -18.44 3.80
C LEU A 173 0.92 -17.53 5.02
N ASN A 174 -0.28 -17.50 5.60
CA ASN A 174 -0.63 -16.66 6.76
C ASN A 174 -0.57 -15.14 6.52
N SER A 175 -0.37 -14.69 5.28
CA SER A 175 -0.51 -13.28 4.90
C SER A 175 -1.93 -12.80 5.20
N LYS A 176 -2.05 -11.52 5.51
CA LYS A 176 -3.33 -10.84 5.72
C LYS A 176 -3.34 -9.49 5.02
N LEU A 177 -4.45 -9.14 4.40
CA LEU A 177 -4.69 -7.83 3.81
C LEU A 177 -5.82 -7.12 4.56
N GLU A 178 -5.59 -5.87 4.94
CA GLU A 178 -6.62 -5.00 5.50
C GLU A 178 -6.61 -3.66 4.76
N LEU A 179 -7.70 -3.34 4.07
CA LEU A 179 -7.92 -2.04 3.43
C LEU A 179 -9.09 -1.36 4.14
N VAL A 180 -8.87 -0.18 4.71
CA VAL A 180 -9.90 0.59 5.44
C VAL A 180 -9.91 2.03 4.95
N SER A 181 -11.05 2.52 4.49
CA SER A 181 -11.19 3.88 3.97
C SER A 181 -10.17 4.19 2.85
N VAL A 182 -9.95 3.21 1.96
CA VAL A 182 -9.01 3.33 0.84
C VAL A 182 -9.79 3.59 -0.45
N SER A 183 -9.36 4.59 -1.22
CA SER A 183 -9.88 4.85 -2.56
C SER A 183 -8.88 4.42 -3.62
N LEU A 184 -9.30 3.64 -4.60
CA LEU A 184 -8.54 3.31 -5.81
C LEU A 184 -9.24 3.94 -7.01
N MET A 185 -8.66 5.02 -7.53
CA MET A 185 -9.36 5.93 -8.44
C MET A 185 -8.61 6.21 -9.74
N ARG A 186 -9.35 6.35 -10.84
CA ARG A 186 -8.84 6.79 -12.15
C ARG A 186 -7.73 5.89 -12.69
N LEU A 187 -7.89 4.57 -12.51
CA LEU A 187 -6.87 3.59 -12.83
C LEU A 187 -7.08 2.99 -14.22
N LYS A 188 -5.98 2.83 -14.97
CA LYS A 188 -5.95 2.09 -16.23
C LYS A 188 -5.01 0.90 -16.08
N MET A 189 -5.49 -0.30 -16.42
CA MET A 189 -4.66 -1.50 -16.40
C MET A 189 -4.82 -2.28 -17.71
N ALA A 190 -3.72 -2.83 -18.22
CA ALA A 190 -3.69 -3.71 -19.38
C ALA A 190 -2.72 -4.87 -19.10
N PRO A 191 -3.15 -5.89 -18.33
CA PRO A 191 -2.33 -7.06 -18.07
C PRO A 191 -1.93 -7.76 -19.37
N LEU A 192 -0.70 -8.25 -19.45
CA LEU A 192 -0.12 -8.77 -20.69
C LEU A 192 -0.47 -10.24 -20.96
N VAL A 193 -0.47 -11.09 -19.94
CA VAL A 193 -0.50 -12.55 -20.10
C VAL A 193 -1.82 -13.17 -19.64
N SER A 194 -2.36 -12.69 -18.53
CA SER A 194 -3.57 -13.25 -17.91
C SER A 194 -4.35 -12.15 -17.20
N ALA A 195 -5.63 -12.41 -16.95
CA ALA A 195 -6.47 -11.55 -16.16
C ALA A 195 -5.86 -11.29 -14.76
N LYS A 196 -5.82 -10.03 -14.33
CA LYS A 196 -5.32 -9.61 -13.00
C LYS A 196 -6.30 -8.69 -12.27
N GLY A 197 -6.23 -8.66 -10.96
CA GLY A 197 -6.89 -7.66 -10.13
C GLY A 197 -6.13 -6.33 -10.08
N ILE A 198 -6.81 -5.20 -9.89
CA ILE A 198 -6.16 -3.98 -9.39
C ILE A 198 -5.61 -4.25 -7.98
N VAL A 199 -6.44 -4.92 -7.16
CA VAL A 199 -6.03 -5.61 -5.94
C VAL A 199 -6.02 -7.11 -6.24
N GLN A 200 -4.83 -7.69 -6.27
CA GLN A 200 -4.59 -9.12 -6.52
C GLN A 200 -4.23 -9.81 -5.21
N ILE A 201 -5.08 -10.73 -4.79
CA ILE A 201 -4.92 -11.54 -3.57
C ILE A 201 -4.70 -12.97 -4.01
N ASN A 202 -3.59 -13.58 -3.64
CA ASN A 202 -3.30 -14.97 -4.00
C ASN A 202 -4.04 -15.97 -3.09
N ASP A 203 -4.12 -17.24 -3.50
CA ASP A 203 -4.87 -18.29 -2.79
C ASP A 203 -4.27 -18.74 -1.46
N ASP A 204 -2.99 -18.44 -1.22
CA ASP A 204 -2.27 -18.74 0.01
C ASP A 204 -2.44 -17.66 1.11
N VAL A 205 -3.17 -16.58 0.82
CA VAL A 205 -3.50 -15.52 1.77
C VAL A 205 -4.58 -15.99 2.73
N LYS A 206 -4.39 -15.78 4.03
CA LYS A 206 -5.31 -16.33 5.03
C LYS A 206 -6.58 -15.52 5.20
N MET A 207 -6.47 -14.20 5.19
CA MET A 207 -7.58 -13.30 5.51
C MET A 207 -7.46 -12.00 4.73
N THR A 208 -8.61 -11.52 4.23
CA THR A 208 -8.74 -10.22 3.59
C THR A 208 -9.92 -9.46 4.19
N VAL A 209 -9.68 -8.21 4.60
CA VAL A 209 -10.71 -7.28 5.05
C VAL A 209 -10.63 -6.03 4.16
N ILE A 210 -11.75 -5.67 3.54
CA ILE A 210 -11.89 -4.46 2.73
C ILE A 210 -13.13 -3.75 3.24
N SER A 211 -12.94 -2.60 3.89
CA SER A 211 -14.00 -1.89 4.61
C SER A 211 -14.02 -0.42 4.25
N GLN A 212 -15.19 0.13 3.96
CA GLN A 212 -15.36 1.56 3.67
C GLN A 212 -14.49 2.05 2.50
N CYS A 213 -14.19 1.16 1.55
CA CYS A 213 -13.32 1.46 0.42
C CYS A 213 -14.11 1.95 -0.80
N MET A 214 -13.43 2.61 -1.73
CA MET A 214 -14.00 3.03 -3.01
C MET A 214 -13.12 2.59 -4.17
N PHE A 215 -13.71 1.89 -5.14
CA PHE A 215 -13.10 1.58 -6.42
C PHE A 215 -13.86 2.37 -7.49
N GLN A 216 -13.20 3.36 -8.10
CA GLN A 216 -13.87 4.28 -9.00
C GLN A 216 -13.08 4.59 -10.28
N ASP A 217 -13.80 4.66 -11.41
CA ASP A 217 -13.26 5.07 -12.72
C ASP A 217 -12.06 4.21 -13.13
N ILE A 218 -12.26 2.89 -13.07
CA ILE A 218 -11.25 1.88 -13.35
C ILE A 218 -11.53 1.26 -14.73
N ASN A 219 -10.52 1.26 -15.60
CA ASN A 219 -10.59 0.63 -16.92
C ASN A 219 -9.52 -0.47 -17.07
N ILE A 220 -9.97 -1.71 -17.23
CA ILE A 220 -9.12 -2.89 -17.38
C ILE A 220 -9.29 -3.49 -18.77
N THR A 221 -8.21 -3.50 -19.52
CA THR A 221 -8.12 -3.98 -20.91
C THR A 221 -7.04 -5.05 -21.05
N GLY A 222 -6.48 -5.26 -22.24
CA GLY A 222 -5.47 -6.29 -22.49
C GLY A 222 -6.03 -7.69 -22.24
N ALA A 223 -5.33 -8.50 -21.44
CA ALA A 223 -5.79 -9.80 -20.99
C ALA A 223 -6.98 -9.73 -20.00
N GLY A 224 -7.51 -8.54 -19.69
CA GLY A 224 -8.68 -8.39 -18.83
C GLY A 224 -8.37 -8.43 -17.34
N GLY A 225 -9.40 -8.52 -16.51
CA GLY A 225 -9.21 -8.50 -15.06
C GLY A 225 -10.40 -8.10 -14.21
N ASN A 226 -10.11 -7.63 -13.01
CA ASN A 226 -11.09 -7.26 -11.97
C ASN A 226 -10.60 -6.07 -11.14
N ALA A 227 -11.51 -5.38 -10.45
CA ALA A 227 -11.08 -4.44 -9.42
C ALA A 227 -10.44 -5.20 -8.25
N ILE A 228 -11.09 -6.25 -7.78
CA ILE A 228 -10.55 -7.18 -6.78
C ILE A 228 -10.53 -8.58 -7.38
N ARG A 229 -9.38 -9.24 -7.32
CA ARG A 229 -9.23 -10.64 -7.71
C ARG A 229 -8.65 -11.45 -6.57
N ILE A 230 -9.32 -12.54 -6.19
CA ILE A 230 -8.90 -13.43 -5.10
C ILE A 230 -8.58 -14.81 -5.65
N GLY A 231 -7.46 -15.40 -5.26
CA GLY A 231 -6.98 -16.67 -5.77
C GLY A 231 -5.94 -16.58 -6.88
N GLY A 232 -5.23 -17.69 -7.10
CA GLY A 232 -4.11 -17.79 -8.02
C GLY A 232 -4.50 -18.01 -9.49
N THR A 233 -3.52 -18.31 -10.35
CA THR A 233 -3.78 -18.62 -11.77
C THR A 233 -4.34 -20.03 -12.00
N GLN A 234 -4.37 -20.87 -10.97
CA GLN A 234 -4.86 -22.25 -11.04
C GLN A 234 -6.35 -22.34 -10.69
N SER A 235 -7.04 -23.29 -11.32
CA SER A 235 -8.49 -23.51 -11.19
C SER A 235 -8.92 -24.13 -9.86
N LYS A 236 -7.97 -24.59 -9.04
CA LYS A 236 -8.23 -25.18 -7.72
C LYS A 236 -7.36 -24.49 -6.68
N SER A 237 -8.00 -23.71 -5.81
CA SER A 237 -7.38 -23.21 -4.59
C SER A 237 -7.17 -24.37 -3.60
N THR A 238 -5.99 -24.44 -3.00
CA THR A 238 -5.62 -25.47 -2.00
C THR A 238 -5.83 -25.00 -0.57
N SER A 239 -6.26 -23.75 -0.34
CA SER A 239 -6.45 -23.14 0.97
C SER A 239 -7.65 -22.18 0.99
N GLY A 240 -8.47 -22.26 2.03
CA GLY A 240 -9.60 -21.34 2.22
C GLY A 240 -9.12 -19.93 2.56
N VAL A 241 -9.52 -18.95 1.74
CA VAL A 241 -9.34 -17.51 2.01
C VAL A 241 -10.59 -16.98 2.68
N ASP A 242 -10.45 -16.38 3.86
CA ASP A 242 -11.53 -15.70 4.57
C ASP A 242 -11.61 -14.24 4.12
N THR A 243 -12.63 -13.87 3.35
CA THR A 243 -12.77 -12.52 2.79
C THR A 243 -14.02 -11.81 3.31
N VAL A 244 -13.83 -10.60 3.83
CA VAL A 244 -14.91 -9.69 4.21
C VAL A 244 -14.79 -8.40 3.39
N ILE A 245 -15.86 -8.05 2.67
CA ILE A 245 -16.02 -6.79 1.98
C ILE A 245 -17.23 -6.08 2.59
N ASN A 246 -16.98 -4.96 3.27
CA ASN A 246 -17.99 -4.21 3.99
C ASN A 246 -18.00 -2.74 3.53
N ASP A 247 -19.17 -2.13 3.43
CA ASP A 247 -19.34 -0.69 3.16
C ASP A 247 -18.52 -0.18 1.95
N THR A 248 -18.31 -1.02 0.94
CA THR A 248 -17.38 -0.75 -0.16
C THR A 248 -18.13 -0.43 -1.46
N ILE A 249 -17.72 0.64 -2.14
CA ILE A 249 -18.35 1.14 -3.36
C ILE A 249 -17.54 0.75 -4.59
N PHE A 250 -18.21 0.23 -5.63
CA PHE A 250 -17.66 0.04 -6.96
C PHE A 250 -18.43 0.91 -7.95
N LYS A 251 -17.77 1.90 -8.54
CA LYS A 251 -18.39 2.88 -9.45
C LYS A 251 -17.60 2.98 -10.74
N SER A 252 -18.28 2.93 -11.88
CA SER A 252 -17.64 3.08 -13.20
C SER A 252 -16.47 2.11 -13.44
N ILE A 253 -16.68 0.81 -13.16
CA ILE A 253 -15.69 -0.23 -13.45
C ILE A 253 -15.94 -0.80 -14.84
N ASN A 254 -15.01 -0.54 -15.77
CA ASN A 254 -15.00 -1.16 -17.09
C ASN A 254 -13.92 -2.24 -17.12
N SER A 255 -14.31 -3.48 -17.37
CA SER A 255 -13.38 -4.60 -17.45
C SER A 255 -13.83 -5.62 -18.49
N LYS A 256 -12.86 -6.31 -19.10
CA LYS A 256 -13.09 -7.45 -19.99
C LYS A 256 -12.62 -8.75 -19.33
N GLY A 257 -13.28 -9.86 -19.67
CA GLY A 257 -12.77 -11.20 -19.38
C GLY A 257 -11.67 -11.59 -20.37
N ASP A 258 -10.77 -12.47 -19.95
CA ASP A 258 -9.78 -13.10 -20.83
C ASP A 258 -10.42 -14.18 -21.72
N SER A 259 -9.63 -14.81 -22.60
CA SER A 259 -10.08 -15.88 -23.49
C SER A 259 -10.61 -17.13 -22.77
N ASN A 260 -10.36 -17.26 -21.48
CA ASN A 260 -10.87 -18.32 -20.61
C ASN A 260 -12.05 -17.83 -19.76
N ASN A 261 -12.66 -16.69 -20.11
CA ASN A 261 -13.73 -16.02 -19.37
C ASN A 261 -13.35 -15.66 -17.93
N ARG A 262 -12.06 -15.46 -17.63
CA ARG A 262 -11.61 -14.97 -16.31
C ARG A 262 -11.58 -13.45 -16.34
N GLY A 263 -12.26 -12.82 -15.39
CA GLY A 263 -12.34 -11.36 -15.31
C GLY A 263 -13.66 -10.81 -15.86
N GLY A 264 -13.71 -9.51 -16.13
CA GLY A 264 -14.91 -8.85 -16.66
C GLY A 264 -15.96 -8.47 -15.60
N SER A 265 -15.66 -8.67 -14.32
CA SER A 265 -16.50 -8.28 -13.19
C SER A 265 -15.72 -7.39 -12.20
N ALA A 266 -16.43 -6.68 -11.31
CA ALA A 266 -15.77 -5.89 -10.27
C ALA A 266 -14.95 -6.78 -9.32
N ILE A 267 -15.53 -7.90 -8.88
CA ILE A 267 -14.89 -8.88 -8.00
C ILE A 267 -14.90 -10.24 -8.72
N ALA A 268 -13.77 -10.95 -8.76
CA ALA A 268 -13.76 -12.34 -9.22
C ALA A 268 -12.76 -13.25 -8.52
N GLN A 269 -13.08 -14.53 -8.70
CA GLN A 269 -12.37 -15.73 -8.28
C GLN A 269 -12.40 -15.95 -6.75
N LEU A 270 -12.96 -17.09 -6.37
CA LEU A 270 -12.92 -17.69 -5.03
C LEU A 270 -12.94 -19.21 -5.25
N GLY A 271 -12.02 -19.92 -4.60
CA GLY A 271 -11.87 -21.35 -4.76
C GLY A 271 -12.74 -22.15 -3.80
N GLN A 272 -12.47 -23.46 -3.73
CA GLN A 272 -13.14 -24.34 -2.75
C GLN A 272 -12.83 -23.86 -1.33
N TYR A 273 -13.82 -23.87 -0.43
CA TYR A 273 -13.71 -23.46 0.99
C TYR A 273 -13.45 -21.97 1.25
N CYS A 274 -13.59 -21.09 0.26
CA CYS A 274 -13.53 -19.65 0.49
C CYS A 274 -14.87 -19.13 1.06
N ILE A 275 -14.81 -18.19 2.00
CA ILE A 275 -15.96 -17.47 2.51
C ILE A 275 -15.87 -16.03 2.01
N LEU A 276 -16.93 -15.56 1.37
CA LEU A 276 -17.09 -14.16 0.97
C LEU A 276 -18.33 -13.59 1.64
N ASN A 277 -18.12 -12.62 2.53
CA ASN A 277 -19.17 -11.83 3.12
C ASN A 277 -19.19 -10.45 2.44
N ILE A 278 -20.28 -10.13 1.74
CA ILE A 278 -20.55 -8.78 1.23
C ILE A 278 -21.62 -8.17 2.13
N ILE A 279 -21.26 -7.11 2.84
CA ILE A 279 -22.13 -6.42 3.79
C ILE A 279 -22.33 -5.01 3.26
N GLY A 280 -23.59 -4.64 3.04
CA GLY A 280 -23.97 -3.29 2.64
C GLY A 280 -24.09 -2.39 3.87
N GLY A 281 -23.70 -1.12 3.71
CA GLY A 281 -23.86 -0.11 4.74
C GLY A 281 -25.32 0.25 4.96
N SER A 282 -25.67 0.39 6.23
CA SER A 282 -26.95 0.97 6.70
C SER A 282 -26.99 2.48 6.49
#